data_AF-A0A9E0SUN7-F1
#
_entry.id   AF-A0A9E0SUN7-F1
#
_cell.length_a   1.000
_cell.length_b   1.000
_cell.length_c   1.000
_cell.angle_alpha   90.00
_cell.angle_beta   90.00
_cell.angle_gamma   90.00
#
_symmetry.space_group_name_H-M   'P 1'
#
loop_
_entity.id
_entity.type
_entity.pdbx_description
1 polymer ?
#
loop_
_entity_poly.entity_id
_entity_poly.type
_entity_poly.pdbx_seq_one_letter_code
_entity_poly.pdbx_strand_id
1 'polypeptide(L)'
;MSDAPPGTLIVVDYLQLLDQRRDKPALDAQVRELKAFADERRAIVVCLSQISRDYEPASRPYPELRDVRLPNPVDLSFFDKACFLANGRMQLQFGS
;
A
#
# COMPACT_ATOMS: atom_id res chain seq x y z
N MET A 1 -8.30 8.09 -16.97
CA MET A 1 -9.18 8.05 -15.78
C MET A 1 -9.88 9.40 -15.69
N SER A 2 -11.08 9.47 -16.26
CA SER A 2 -11.86 10.69 -16.41
C SER A 2 -12.68 10.96 -15.14
N ASP A 3 -12.66 12.22 -14.68
CA ASP A 3 -13.57 12.86 -13.71
C ASP A 3 -13.94 12.10 -12.42
N ALA A 4 -12.95 11.65 -11.64
CA ALA A 4 -13.20 11.23 -10.25
C ALA A 4 -13.42 12.47 -9.36
N PRO A 5 -14.58 12.62 -8.69
CA PRO A 5 -14.81 13.73 -7.76
C PRO A 5 -13.84 13.69 -6.57
N PRO A 6 -13.55 14.85 -5.94
CA PRO A 6 -12.80 14.88 -4.68
C PRO A 6 -13.43 13.96 -3.63
N GLY A 7 -12.59 13.23 -2.89
CA GLY A 7 -13.04 12.25 -1.90
C GLY A 7 -13.40 10.87 -2.49
N THR A 8 -13.17 10.63 -3.78
CA THR A 8 -13.28 9.29 -4.37
C THR A 8 -12.35 8.31 -3.65
N LEU A 9 -12.89 7.15 -3.26
CA LEU A 9 -12.11 6.05 -2.67
C LEU A 9 -11.79 5.02 -3.76
N ILE A 10 -10.50 4.72 -3.93
CA ILE A 10 -9.98 3.68 -4.81
C ILE A 10 -9.35 2.60 -3.93
N VAL A 11 -9.76 1.35 -4.14
CA VAL A 11 -9.19 0.20 -3.41
C VAL A 11 -8.46 -0.70 -4.39
N VAL A 12 -7.19 -0.98 -4.12
CA VAL A 12 -6.36 -1.93 -4.85
C VAL A 12 -6.18 -3.17 -3.99
N ASP A 13 -6.81 -4.28 -4.40
CA ASP A 13 -6.67 -5.59 -3.78
C ASP A 13 -6.00 -6.56 -4.77
N TYR A 14 -4.70 -6.85 -4.68
CA TYR A 14 -3.69 -6.45 -3.69
C TYR A 14 -2.50 -5.74 -4.35
N LEU A 15 -1.69 -5.00 -3.57
CA LEU A 15 -0.51 -4.25 -4.03
C LEU A 15 0.41 -5.11 -4.91
N GLN A 16 0.64 -6.36 -4.53
CA GLN A 16 1.48 -7.31 -5.24
C GLN A 16 0.90 -7.74 -6.60
N LEU A 17 -0.39 -7.53 -6.90
CA LEU A 17 -0.98 -7.78 -8.22
C LEU A 17 -0.47 -6.80 -9.28
N LEU A 18 -0.11 -5.58 -8.87
CA LEU A 18 0.38 -4.55 -9.80
C LEU A 18 1.69 -4.98 -10.49
N ASP A 19 2.43 -5.89 -9.88
CA ASP A 19 3.72 -6.39 -10.37
C ASP A 19 3.61 -7.66 -11.23
N GLN A 20 2.43 -8.27 -11.37
CA GLN A 20 2.28 -9.55 -12.07
C GLN A 20 2.50 -9.46 -13.59
N ARG A 21 2.35 -8.27 -14.16
CA ARG A 21 2.41 -8.03 -15.61
C ARG A 21 3.72 -7.33 -15.97
N ARG A 22 4.69 -8.10 -16.48
CA ARG A 22 6.03 -7.59 -16.83
C ARG A 22 6.05 -6.60 -18.00
N ASP A 23 4.95 -6.47 -18.72
CA ASP A 23 4.73 -5.45 -19.77
C ASP A 23 4.32 -4.08 -19.18
N LYS A 24 4.04 -4.00 -17.88
CA LYS A 24 3.74 -2.75 -17.18
C LYS A 24 5.01 -2.10 -16.61
N PRO A 25 4.96 -0.79 -16.28
CA PRO A 25 6.01 -0.14 -15.52
C PRO A 25 6.33 -0.86 -14.22
N ALA A 26 7.54 -0.68 -13.68
CA ALA A 26 7.93 -1.24 -12.39
C ALA A 26 6.97 -0.83 -11.26
N LEU A 27 6.82 -1.68 -10.24
CA LEU A 27 5.89 -1.45 -9.14
C LEU A 27 6.08 -0.07 -8.48
N ASP A 28 7.32 0.36 -8.26
CA ASP A 28 7.63 1.69 -7.71
C ASP A 28 7.06 2.84 -8.57
N ALA A 29 7.20 2.75 -9.90
CA ALA A 29 6.67 3.75 -10.82
C ALA A 29 5.14 3.78 -10.78
N GLN A 30 4.49 2.63 -10.73
CA GLN A 30 3.02 2.54 -10.60
C GLN A 30 2.53 3.15 -9.28
N VAL A 31 3.22 2.87 -8.17
CA VAL A 31 2.86 3.43 -6.84
C VAL A 31 3.05 4.94 -6.81
N ARG A 32 4.13 5.45 -7.42
CA ARG A 32 4.38 6.89 -7.55
C ARG A 32 3.32 7.59 -8.38
N GLU A 33 2.89 6.99 -9.50
CA GLU A 33 1.80 7.52 -10.31
C GLU A 33 0.47 7.53 -9.55
N LEU A 34 0.18 6.48 -8.76
CA LEU A 34 -1.01 6.43 -7.90
C LEU A 34 -0.99 7.54 -6.85
N LYS A 35 0.16 7.81 -6.22
CA LYS A 35 0.31 8.91 -5.26
C LYS A 35 0.08 10.26 -5.91
N ALA A 36 0.72 10.53 -7.05
CA ALA A 36 0.53 11.77 -7.80
C ALA A 36 -0.94 11.96 -8.21
N PHE A 37 -1.60 10.90 -8.67
CA PHE A 37 -3.02 10.94 -9.00
C PHE A 37 -3.90 11.23 -7.78
N ALA A 38 -3.63 10.59 -6.64
CA ALA A 38 -4.35 10.83 -5.39
C ALA A 38 -4.25 12.30 -4.95
N ASP A 39 -3.05 12.87 -5.03
CA ASP A 39 -2.79 14.27 -4.67
C ASP A 39 -3.48 15.25 -5.64
N GLU A 40 -3.36 15.02 -6.95
CA GLU A 40 -3.99 15.85 -7.98
C GLU A 40 -5.52 15.87 -7.85
N ARG A 41 -6.13 14.69 -7.61
CA ARG A 41 -7.59 14.53 -7.60
C ARG A 41 -8.22 14.61 -6.22
N ARG A 42 -7.42 14.76 -5.16
CA ARG A 42 -7.86 14.62 -3.76
C ARG A 42 -8.63 13.30 -3.57
N ALA A 43 -8.15 12.25 -4.21
CA ALA A 43 -8.68 10.91 -4.07
C ALA A 43 -8.00 10.19 -2.90
N ILE A 44 -8.70 9.23 -2.31
CA ILE A 44 -8.15 8.34 -1.29
C ILE A 44 -7.83 7.02 -1.99
N VAL A 45 -6.56 6.63 -2.01
CA VAL A 45 -6.13 5.34 -2.55
C VAL A 45 -5.72 4.44 -1.39
N VAL A 46 -6.34 3.27 -1.30
CA VAL A 46 -6.04 2.24 -0.30
C VAL A 46 -5.52 1.00 -1.02
N CYS A 47 -4.31 0.57 -0.68
CA CYS A 47 -3.73 -0.67 -1.20
C CYS A 47 -3.74 -1.73 -0.10
N LEU A 48 -4.40 -2.86 -0.35
CA LEU A 48 -4.29 -4.03 0.51
C LEU A 48 -2.97 -4.74 0.23
N SER A 49 -2.25 -5.13 1.26
CA SER A 49 -0.97 -5.82 1.12
C SER A 49 -0.85 -6.98 2.08
N GLN A 50 -0.21 -8.05 1.61
CA GLN A 50 0.21 -9.17 2.44
C GLN A 50 1.45 -8.81 3.27
N ILE A 51 1.58 -9.48 4.40
CA ILE A 51 2.77 -9.44 5.28
C ILE A 51 3.68 -10.62 4.95
N SER A 52 5.00 -10.44 5.06
CA SER A 52 5.99 -11.50 4.87
C SER A 52 5.76 -12.63 5.87
N ARG A 53 6.08 -13.86 5.46
CA ARG A 53 6.02 -15.03 6.36
C ARG A 53 7.13 -15.02 7.40
N ASP A 54 8.14 -14.17 7.22
CA ASP A 54 9.25 -14.00 8.17
C ASP A 54 8.84 -13.13 9.38
N TYR A 55 7.68 -12.48 9.32
CA TYR A 55 7.14 -11.78 10.49
C TYR A 55 6.72 -12.79 11.55
N GLU A 56 7.26 -12.64 12.76
CA GLU A 56 6.97 -13.47 13.92
C GLU A 56 6.01 -12.77 14.89
N PRO A 57 4.73 -13.15 14.96
CA PRO A 57 3.76 -12.50 15.86
C PRO A 57 4.09 -12.65 17.35
N ALA A 58 4.91 -13.65 17.70
CA ALA A 58 5.33 -13.91 19.08
C ALA A 58 6.33 -12.87 19.61
N SER A 59 7.15 -12.28 18.73
CA SER A 59 8.15 -11.28 19.12
C SER A 59 7.60 -9.86 19.08
N ARG A 60 6.64 -9.58 18.19
CA ARG A 60 6.01 -8.25 18.08
C ARG A 60 4.52 -8.38 17.71
N PRO A 61 3.60 -7.71 18.43
CA PRO A 61 2.15 -7.94 18.31
C PRO A 61 1.52 -7.43 17.01
N TYR A 62 2.18 -6.50 16.30
CA TYR A 62 1.73 -5.98 15.01
C TYR A 62 2.90 -5.92 14.02
N PRO A 63 2.65 -6.21 12.74
CA PRO A 63 3.61 -5.91 11.68
C PRO A 63 3.79 -4.39 11.51
N GLU A 64 4.84 -4.04 10.78
CA GLU A 64 5.25 -2.69 10.40
C GLU A 64 5.49 -2.65 8.89
N LEU A 65 5.74 -1.45 8.34
CA LEU A 65 6.00 -1.27 6.91
C LEU A 65 7.10 -2.18 6.37
N ARG A 66 8.14 -2.46 7.17
CA ARG A 66 9.24 -3.37 6.79
C ARG A 66 8.79 -4.81 6.54
N ASP A 67 7.66 -5.21 7.13
CA ASP A 67 7.13 -6.56 7.03
C ASP A 67 6.18 -6.73 5.84
N VAL A 68 5.89 -5.67 5.09
CA VAL A 68 5.08 -5.73 3.87
C VAL A 68 5.78 -6.63 2.86
N ARG A 69 5.05 -7.63 2.35
CA ARG A 69 5.58 -8.56 1.35
C ARG A 69 5.67 -7.86 -0.01
N LEU A 70 6.88 -7.68 -0.52
CA LEU A 70 7.11 -7.04 -1.81
C LEU A 70 7.74 -8.04 -2.81
N PRO A 71 7.13 -8.27 -3.99
CA PRO A 71 7.75 -9.08 -5.04
C PRO A 71 8.91 -8.34 -5.72
N ASN A 72 8.84 -7.00 -5.76
CA ASN A 72 9.88 -6.10 -6.26
C ASN A 72 9.98 -4.87 -5.34
N PRO A 73 11.16 -4.21 -5.28
CA PRO A 73 11.34 -3.03 -4.45
C PRO A 73 10.34 -1.91 -4.78
N VAL A 74 9.80 -1.29 -3.73
CA VAL A 74 8.90 -0.13 -3.76
C VAL A 74 9.26 0.75 -2.60
N ASP A 75 9.32 2.05 -2.84
CA ASP A 75 9.38 3.02 -1.76
C ASP A 75 8.01 3.12 -1.06
N LEU A 76 7.90 2.51 0.12
CA LEU A 76 6.66 2.54 0.91
C LEU A 76 6.43 3.89 1.60
N SER A 77 7.38 4.83 1.54
CA SER A 77 7.18 6.19 2.07
C SER A 77 6.14 6.97 1.26
N PHE A 78 5.78 6.54 0.05
CA PHE A 78 4.67 7.11 -0.71
C PHE A 78 3.30 6.92 -0.06
N PHE A 79 3.18 6.05 0.94
CA PHE A 79 1.95 5.87 1.71
C PHE A 79 1.90 6.80 2.93
N ASP A 80 0.95 7.73 2.94
CA ASP A 80 0.78 8.68 4.06
C ASP A 80 0.30 8.00 5.35
N LYS A 81 -0.28 6.79 5.25
CA LYS A 81 -0.84 6.01 6.37
C LYS A 81 -0.66 4.52 6.11
N ALA A 82 -0.39 3.77 7.17
CA ALA A 82 -0.39 2.31 7.16
C ALA A 82 -1.28 1.77 8.27
N CYS A 83 -2.09 0.76 7.94
CA CYS A 83 -3.03 0.14 8.86
C CYS A 83 -2.71 -1.36 8.95
N PHE A 84 -2.29 -1.80 10.14
CA PHE A 84 -1.94 -3.19 10.39
C PHE A 84 -2.99 -3.87 11.24
N LEU A 85 -3.42 -5.05 10.80
CA LEU A 85 -4.41 -5.88 11.47
C LEU A 85 -3.73 -7.10 12.08
N ALA A 86 -3.95 -7.33 13.38
CA ALA A 86 -3.49 -8.53 14.07
C ALA A 86 -4.46 -8.92 15.18
N ASN A 87 -4.85 -10.19 15.24
CA ASN A 87 -5.72 -10.76 16.29
C ASN A 87 -7.01 -9.94 16.53
N GLY A 88 -7.68 -9.51 15.46
CA GLY A 88 -8.92 -8.72 15.53
C GLY A 88 -8.73 -7.26 16.00
N ARG A 89 -7.48 -6.80 16.12
CA ARG A 89 -7.13 -5.43 16.48
C ARG A 89 -6.43 -4.73 15.33
N MET A 90 -6.44 -3.40 15.38
CA MET A 90 -5.88 -2.53 14.36
C MET A 90 -4.87 -1.57 14.98
N GLN A 91 -3.73 -1.38 14.31
CA GLN A 91 -2.78 -0.32 14.59
C GLN A 91 -2.64 0.59 13.37
N LEU A 92 -2.92 1.89 13.56
CA LEU A 92 -2.71 2.91 12.53
C LEU A 92 -1.35 3.57 12.76
N GLN A 93 -0.56 3.66 11.70
CA GLN A 93 0.70 4.37 11.61
C GLN A 93 0.54 5.49 10.58
N PHE A 94 1.15 6.64 10.83
CA PHE A 94 1.16 7.78 9.92
C PHE A 94 2.56 7.90 9.31
N GLY A 95 2.61 8.13 8.00
CA GLY A 95 3.85 8.47 7.30
C GLY A 95 4.47 9.73 7.90
N SER A 96 5.80 9.79 7.87
CA SER A 96 6.58 10.94 8.36
C SER A 96 6.66 12.03 7.30
#